data_AF-A0A377BPF4-F1
#
_entry.id   AF-A0A377BPF4-F1
#
_cell.length_a   1.000
_cell.length_b   1.000
_cell.length_c   1.000
_cell.angle_alpha   90.00
_cell.angle_beta   90.00
_cell.angle_gamma   90.00
#
_symmetry.space_group_name_H-M   'P 1'
#
loop_
_entity.id
_entity.type
_entity.pdbx_description
1 polymer ?
#
loop_
_entity_poly.entity_id
_entity_poly.type
_entity_poly.pdbx_seq_one_letter_code
_entity_poly.pdbx_strand_id
1 'polypeptide(L)'
;MRDGKPHLLKMENDSTLLPSMLCAPTREAVSEWLYRHHDVPADDDETQALLRRAIRYNREEDIDVTAKSVQFGLSSLAQYIHDPEEVWFVKSPKIVPRCQRLKTTAVALFEDLVCAMMLHIRQQAQAQLPETITQA
;
A
#
# COMPACT_ATOMS: atom_id res chain seq x y z
N MET A 1 -11.09 22.04 -6.32
CA MET A 1 -10.91 23.51 -6.15
C MET A 1 -12.10 24.04 -5.36
N ARG A 2 -11.89 24.93 -4.39
CA ARG A 2 -12.98 25.69 -3.74
C ARG A 2 -12.68 27.18 -3.95
N ASP A 3 -13.67 27.92 -4.46
CA ASP A 3 -13.54 29.36 -4.75
C ASP A 3 -12.32 29.73 -5.62
N GLY A 4 -12.04 28.91 -6.65
CA GLY A 4 -10.92 29.13 -7.55
C GLY A 4 -9.54 28.89 -6.94
N LYS A 5 -9.45 28.33 -5.73
CA LYS A 5 -8.19 28.00 -5.05
C LYS A 5 -8.05 26.48 -4.83
N PRO A 6 -6.81 25.95 -4.89
CA PRO A 6 -6.53 24.60 -4.43
C PRO A 6 -6.97 24.46 -2.97
N HIS A 7 -7.77 23.43 -2.70
CA HIS A 7 -8.18 23.07 -1.35
C HIS A 7 -7.45 21.79 -0.97
N LEU A 8 -6.59 21.86 0.04
CA LEU A 8 -5.84 20.71 0.52
C LEU A 8 -6.76 19.79 1.33
N LEU A 9 -6.78 18.52 0.97
CA LEU A 9 -7.55 17.49 1.67
C LEU A 9 -6.77 16.97 2.88
N LYS A 10 -7.50 16.53 3.89
CA LYS A 10 -6.92 15.92 5.09
C LYS A 10 -6.55 14.47 4.79
N MET A 11 -5.33 14.06 5.09
CA MET A 11 -4.84 12.72 4.79
C MET A 11 -4.78 11.83 6.02
N GLU A 12 -4.41 12.39 7.18
CA GLU A 12 -4.34 11.63 8.44
C GLU A 12 -4.42 12.60 9.63
N ASN A 13 -5.20 12.28 10.67
CA ASN A 13 -5.31 13.06 11.93
C ASN A 13 -5.42 14.58 11.71
N ASP A 14 -6.35 15.01 10.85
CA ASP A 14 -6.56 16.42 10.46
C ASP A 14 -5.36 17.13 9.81
N SER A 15 -4.28 16.41 9.52
CA SER A 15 -3.14 16.89 8.73
C SER A 15 -3.42 16.76 7.24
N THR A 16 -2.88 17.67 6.43
CA THR A 16 -2.88 17.53 4.96
C THR A 16 -1.72 16.67 4.45
N LEU A 17 -0.89 16.15 5.36
CA LEU A 17 0.28 15.33 5.06
C LEU A 17 0.06 13.90 5.57
N LEU A 18 0.38 12.92 4.72
CA LEU A 18 0.44 11.51 5.08
C LEU A 18 1.90 11.08 5.25
N PRO A 19 2.31 10.59 6.42
CA PRO A 19 3.59 9.91 6.56
C PRO A 19 3.66 8.71 5.62
N SER A 20 4.76 8.60 4.87
CA SER A 20 4.96 7.52 3.92
C SER A 20 5.41 6.23 4.62
N MET A 21 4.49 5.64 5.38
CA MET A 21 4.71 4.44 6.18
C MET A 21 3.60 3.42 5.93
N LEU A 22 3.97 2.15 5.91
CA LEU A 22 3.06 1.02 5.71
C LEU A 22 3.50 -0.14 6.59
N CYS A 23 2.55 -0.89 7.14
CA CYS A 23 2.80 -2.21 7.71
C CYS A 23 1.83 -3.24 7.15
N ALA A 24 2.27 -4.49 7.12
CA ALA A 24 1.48 -5.66 6.80
C ALA A 24 2.00 -6.86 7.61
N PRO A 25 1.25 -7.98 7.76
CA PRO A 25 1.76 -9.18 8.44
C PRO A 25 3.07 -9.64 7.81
N THR A 26 3.12 -9.67 6.48
CA THR A 26 4.34 -9.94 5.71
C THR A 26 4.41 -9.03 4.49
N ARG A 27 5.59 -9.02 3.87
CA ARG A 27 5.82 -8.30 2.63
C ARG A 27 4.93 -8.84 1.49
N GLU A 28 4.78 -10.15 1.42
CA GLU A 28 3.94 -10.85 0.46
C GLU A 28 2.43 -10.52 0.66
N ALA A 29 1.98 -10.23 1.87
CA ALA A 29 0.58 -9.88 2.14
C ALA A 29 0.11 -8.62 1.37
N VAL A 30 1.00 -7.71 0.99
CA VAL A 30 0.62 -6.49 0.26
C VAL A 30 0.06 -6.80 -1.14
N SER A 31 0.76 -7.63 -1.92
CA SER A 31 0.34 -8.01 -3.28
C SER A 31 -1.00 -8.75 -3.25
N GLU A 32 -1.16 -9.69 -2.31
CA GLU A 32 -2.40 -10.42 -2.13
C GLU A 32 -3.55 -9.51 -1.66
N TRP A 33 -3.27 -8.56 -0.78
CA TRP A 33 -4.25 -7.60 -0.28
C TRP A 33 -4.79 -6.69 -1.39
N LEU A 34 -3.90 -6.17 -2.25
CA LEU A 34 -4.27 -5.38 -3.42
C LEU A 34 -5.21 -6.16 -4.35
N TYR A 35 -4.88 -7.43 -4.61
CA TYR A 35 -5.68 -8.29 -5.47
C TYR A 35 -7.03 -8.66 -4.83
N ARG A 36 -7.02 -9.19 -3.60
CA ARG A 36 -8.22 -9.75 -2.97
C ARG A 36 -9.22 -8.73 -2.46
N HIS A 37 -8.74 -7.58 -1.97
CA HIS A 37 -9.59 -6.60 -1.27
C HIS A 37 -9.80 -5.30 -2.04
N HIS A 38 -9.04 -5.08 -3.11
CA HIS A 38 -9.08 -3.85 -3.89
C HIS A 38 -9.18 -4.05 -5.39
N ASP A 39 -9.33 -5.30 -5.85
CA ASP A 39 -9.50 -5.68 -7.25
C ASP A 39 -8.43 -5.07 -8.16
N VAL A 40 -7.20 -4.89 -7.65
CA VAL A 40 -6.07 -4.42 -8.45
C VAL A 40 -5.55 -5.60 -9.27
N PRO A 41 -5.62 -5.54 -10.61
CA PRO A 41 -5.20 -6.65 -11.44
C PRO A 41 -3.67 -6.76 -11.49
N ALA A 42 -3.20 -8.00 -11.63
CA ALA A 42 -1.82 -8.31 -11.99
C ALA A 42 -1.77 -8.53 -13.51
N ASP A 43 -1.51 -7.46 -14.26
CA ASP A 43 -1.69 -7.43 -15.72
C ASP A 43 -0.51 -8.06 -16.50
N ASP A 44 0.69 -8.09 -15.92
CA ASP A 44 1.90 -8.61 -16.56
C ASP A 44 2.41 -9.90 -15.90
N ASP A 45 3.27 -10.63 -16.62
CA ASP A 45 3.77 -11.93 -16.18
C ASP A 45 4.55 -11.86 -14.84
N GLU A 46 5.24 -10.76 -14.55
CA GLU A 46 6.05 -10.58 -13.35
C GLU A 46 5.16 -10.29 -12.14
N THR A 47 4.19 -9.38 -12.25
CA THR A 47 3.21 -9.11 -11.18
C THR A 47 2.34 -10.33 -10.91
N GLN A 48 1.97 -11.10 -11.94
CA GLN A 48 1.26 -12.37 -11.74
C GLN A 48 2.12 -13.42 -11.05
N ALA A 49 3.40 -13.55 -11.41
CA ALA A 49 4.31 -14.47 -10.75
C ALA A 49 4.53 -14.08 -9.28
N LEU A 50 4.66 -12.77 -9.00
CA LEU A 50 4.73 -12.22 -7.65
C LEU A 50 3.46 -12.55 -6.85
N LEU A 51 2.27 -12.27 -7.40
CA LEU A 51 0.99 -12.54 -6.74
C LEU A 51 0.81 -14.03 -6.43
N ARG A 52 1.10 -14.93 -7.39
CA ARG A 52 1.05 -16.38 -7.16
C ARG A 52 1.98 -16.82 -6.03
N ARG A 53 3.17 -16.21 -5.95
CA ARG A 53 4.14 -16.48 -4.89
C ARG A 53 3.64 -15.96 -3.54
N ALA A 54 3.08 -14.74 -3.51
CA ALA A 54 2.51 -14.13 -2.32
C ALA A 54 1.38 -14.97 -1.73
N ILE A 55 0.41 -15.36 -2.56
CA ILE A 55 -0.72 -16.21 -2.14
C ILE A 55 -0.24 -17.56 -1.58
N ARG A 56 0.73 -18.18 -2.24
CA ARG A 56 1.29 -19.44 -1.74
C ARG A 56 1.99 -19.24 -0.40
N TYR A 57 2.84 -18.23 -0.29
CA TYR A 57 3.60 -17.94 0.92
C TYR A 57 2.67 -17.65 2.11
N ASN A 58 1.70 -16.75 1.96
CA ASN A 58 0.76 -16.42 3.04
C ASN A 58 -0.05 -17.63 3.48
N ARG A 59 -0.45 -18.50 2.55
CA ARG A 59 -1.11 -19.76 2.90
C ARG A 59 -0.19 -20.74 3.64
N GLU A 60 1.07 -20.85 3.25
CA GLU A 60 2.05 -21.74 3.89
C GLU A 60 2.39 -21.27 5.32
N GLU A 61 2.42 -19.96 5.55
CA GLU A 61 2.68 -19.33 6.85
C GLU A 61 1.40 -19.12 7.69
N ASP A 62 0.25 -19.66 7.26
CA ASP A 62 -1.06 -19.51 7.93
C ASP A 62 -1.48 -18.05 8.18
N ILE A 63 -1.14 -17.16 7.24
CA ILE A 63 -1.47 -15.74 7.27
C ILE A 63 -2.83 -15.51 6.62
N ASP A 64 -3.80 -15.07 7.42
CA ASP A 64 -5.08 -14.58 6.91
C ASP A 64 -4.96 -13.13 6.43
N VAL A 65 -4.94 -12.94 5.10
CA VAL A 65 -4.92 -11.62 4.48
C VAL A 65 -6.34 -11.05 4.45
N THR A 66 -6.64 -10.19 5.42
CA THR A 66 -7.92 -9.47 5.56
C THR A 66 -7.83 -8.06 4.98
N ALA A 67 -8.97 -7.39 4.81
CA ALA A 67 -9.00 -5.98 4.37
C ALA A 67 -8.24 -5.02 5.30
N LYS A 68 -8.01 -5.39 6.57
CA LYS A 68 -7.27 -4.59 7.57
C LYS A 68 -5.79 -4.99 7.68
N SER A 69 -5.34 -6.00 6.94
CA SER A 69 -3.97 -6.50 7.06
C SER A 69 -2.94 -5.44 6.68
N VAL A 70 -3.23 -4.59 5.69
CA VAL A 70 -2.34 -3.46 5.35
C VAL A 70 -2.81 -2.20 6.06
N GLN A 71 -1.92 -1.58 6.84
CA GLN A 71 -2.16 -0.29 7.49
C GLN A 71 -1.16 0.76 7.00
N PHE A 72 -1.54 2.04 7.11
CA PHE A 72 -0.79 3.17 6.58
C PHE A 72 -0.51 4.21 7.67
N GLY A 73 0.45 5.09 7.42
CA GLY A 73 0.67 6.30 8.23
C GLY A 73 1.00 6.02 9.70
N LEU A 74 0.50 6.84 10.60
CA LEU A 74 0.68 6.71 12.04
C LEU A 74 0.05 5.43 12.60
N SER A 75 -1.02 4.90 11.99
CA SER A 75 -1.58 3.60 12.39
C SER A 75 -0.56 2.48 12.18
N SER A 76 0.13 2.50 11.03
CA SER A 76 1.18 1.50 10.75
C SER A 76 2.36 1.60 11.72
N LEU A 77 2.73 2.82 12.11
CA LEU A 77 3.79 3.04 13.09
C LEU A 77 3.36 2.60 14.50
N ALA A 78 2.13 2.88 14.90
CA ALA A 78 1.60 2.46 16.19
C ALA A 78 1.56 0.93 16.31
N GLN A 79 1.14 0.24 15.25
CA GLN A 79 1.16 -1.22 15.19
C GLN A 79 2.60 -1.76 15.32
N TYR A 80 3.55 -1.20 14.56
CA TYR A 80 4.95 -1.61 14.63
C TYR A 80 5.59 -1.33 16.01
N ILE A 81 5.22 -0.24 16.68
CA ILE A 81 5.70 0.04 18.04
C ILE A 81 5.10 -0.94 19.05
N HIS A 82 3.83 -1.32 18.87
CA HIS A 82 3.14 -2.23 19.78
C HIS A 82 3.70 -3.65 19.69
N ASP A 83 3.85 -4.17 18.47
CA ASP A 83 4.33 -5.52 18.23
C ASP A 83 5.18 -5.59 16.95
N PRO A 84 6.49 -5.30 17.04
CA PRO A 84 7.37 -5.26 15.87
C PRO A 84 7.68 -6.63 15.27
N GLU A 85 7.45 -7.72 16.01
CA GLU A 85 7.74 -9.09 15.55
C GLU A 85 6.62 -9.63 14.66
N GLU A 86 5.38 -9.16 14.87
CA GLU A 86 4.18 -9.59 14.14
C GLU A 86 3.92 -8.82 12.83
N VAL A 87 4.67 -7.74 12.58
CA VAL A 87 4.46 -6.93 11.37
C VAL A 87 5.73 -6.65 10.59
N TRP A 88 5.62 -6.82 9.28
CA TRP A 88 6.54 -6.24 8.34
C TRP A 88 6.24 -4.75 8.15
N PHE A 89 7.20 -3.89 8.50
CA PHE A 89 7.06 -2.44 8.48
C PHE A 89 8.02 -1.78 7.48
N VAL A 90 7.51 -0.84 6.69
CA VAL A 90 8.29 -0.07 5.73
C VAL A 90 8.13 1.41 5.97
N LYS A 91 9.28 2.09 6.03
CA LYS A 91 9.37 3.55 6.00
C LYS A 91 9.84 4.01 4.64
N SER A 92 9.17 5.02 4.11
CA SER A 92 9.50 5.70 2.87
C SER A 92 9.75 4.73 1.71
N PRO A 93 8.74 3.97 1.25
CA PRO A 93 8.85 3.13 0.06
C PRO A 93 8.94 3.97 -1.23
N LYS A 94 9.48 5.19 -1.18
CA LYS A 94 9.66 6.08 -2.34
C LYS A 94 11.08 5.99 -2.92
N ILE A 95 12.00 5.30 -2.25
CA ILE A 95 13.38 5.14 -2.70
C ILE A 95 13.47 3.85 -3.51
N VAL A 96 13.22 3.94 -4.82
CA VAL A 96 13.80 2.96 -5.76
C VAL A 96 15.24 3.42 -5.99
N PRO A 97 16.26 2.64 -5.62
CA PRO A 97 17.58 2.88 -6.15
C PRO A 97 17.48 2.80 -7.68
N ARG A 98 17.93 3.83 -8.41
CA ARG A 98 18.34 3.72 -9.83
C ARG A 98 19.54 2.77 -9.99
N CYS A 99 19.56 1.66 -9.24
CA CYS A 99 20.50 0.58 -9.44
C CYS A 99 19.98 -0.21 -10.63
N GLN A 100 20.74 -0.21 -11.71
CA GLN A 100 20.54 -0.95 -12.95
C GLN A 100 20.46 -2.50 -12.78
N ARG A 101 20.29 -3.00 -11.54
CA ARG A 101 20.48 -4.40 -11.10
C ARG A 101 19.42 -4.90 -10.13
N LEU A 102 18.29 -4.21 -9.95
CA LEU A 102 17.19 -4.79 -9.18
C LEU A 102 16.62 -5.98 -9.96
N LYS A 103 16.40 -7.09 -9.25
CA LYS A 103 15.66 -8.23 -9.80
C LYS A 103 14.26 -7.75 -10.17
N THR A 104 13.70 -8.20 -11.29
CA THR A 104 12.37 -7.82 -11.79
C THR A 104 11.29 -7.95 -10.70
N THR A 105 11.33 -9.02 -9.92
CA THR A 105 10.43 -9.25 -8.78
C THR A 105 10.50 -8.18 -7.68
N ALA A 106 11.67 -7.56 -7.46
CA ALA A 106 11.80 -6.48 -6.47
C ALA A 106 11.18 -5.17 -6.95
N VAL A 107 11.18 -4.94 -8.27
CA VAL A 107 10.51 -3.81 -8.91
C VAL A 107 8.99 -3.99 -8.81
N ALA A 108 8.47 -5.18 -9.16
CA ALA A 108 7.04 -5.47 -9.05
C ALA A 108 6.52 -5.29 -7.62
N LEU A 109 7.26 -5.76 -6.60
CA LEU A 109 6.86 -5.53 -5.20
C LEU A 109 6.86 -4.03 -4.85
N PHE A 110 7.82 -3.26 -5.37
CA PHE A 110 7.85 -1.83 -5.13
C PHE A 110 6.63 -1.14 -5.75
N GLU A 111 6.25 -1.54 -6.97
CA GLU A 111 5.05 -1.06 -7.64
C GLU A 111 3.79 -1.35 -6.81
N ASP A 112 3.68 -2.55 -6.24
CA ASP A 112 2.59 -2.90 -5.31
C ASP A 112 2.58 -1.99 -4.06
N LEU A 113 3.73 -1.72 -3.45
CA LEU A 113 3.79 -0.82 -2.27
C LEU A 113 3.34 0.60 -2.61
N VAL A 114 3.79 1.12 -3.76
CA VAL A 114 3.36 2.44 -4.23
C VAL A 114 1.87 2.43 -4.58
N CYS A 115 1.39 1.38 -5.24
CA CYS A 115 -0.02 1.20 -5.58
C CYS A 115 -0.90 1.20 -4.33
N ALA A 116 -0.52 0.43 -3.30
CA ALA A 116 -1.22 0.41 -2.01
C ALA A 116 -1.28 1.79 -1.36
N MET A 117 -0.17 2.52 -1.35
CA MET A 117 -0.13 3.89 -0.82
C MET A 117 -1.02 4.85 -1.61
N MET A 118 -0.96 4.80 -2.94
CA MET A 118 -1.76 5.67 -3.82
C MET A 118 -3.25 5.35 -3.70
N LEU A 119 -3.61 4.07 -3.60
CA LEU A 119 -4.96 3.60 -3.35
C LEU A 119 -5.49 4.15 -2.02
N HIS A 120 -4.68 4.09 -0.96
CA HIS A 120 -5.04 4.67 0.34
C HIS A 120 -5.25 6.19 0.25
N ILE A 121 -4.33 6.93 -0.39
CA ILE A 121 -4.46 8.38 -0.61
C ILE A 121 -5.76 8.70 -1.37
N ARG A 122 -6.05 7.93 -2.43
CA ARG A 122 -7.27 8.09 -3.23
C ARG A 122 -8.52 7.86 -2.38
N GLN A 123 -8.55 6.83 -1.54
CA GLN A 123 -9.68 6.54 -0.66
C GLN A 123 -9.90 7.65 0.37
N GLN A 124 -8.83 8.17 1.00
CA GLN A 124 -8.91 9.30 1.92
C GLN A 124 -9.43 10.57 1.25
N ALA A 125 -8.95 10.85 0.03
CA ALA A 125 -9.41 11.97 -0.76
C ALA A 125 -10.88 11.80 -1.18
N GLN A 126 -11.27 10.61 -1.64
CA GLN A 126 -12.63 10.30 -2.07
C GLN A 126 -13.66 10.48 -0.94
N ALA A 127 -13.31 10.14 0.29
CA ALA A 127 -14.19 10.31 1.44
C ALA A 127 -14.54 11.79 1.74
N GLN A 128 -13.74 12.74 1.25
CA GLN A 128 -13.95 14.18 1.44
C GLN A 128 -14.53 14.88 0.21
N LEU A 129 -14.62 14.18 -0.92
CA LEU A 129 -15.08 14.73 -2.19
C LEU A 129 -16.42 14.11 -2.60
N PRO A 130 -17.40 14.91 -3.02
CA PRO A 130 -18.67 14.40 -3.52
C PRO A 130 -18.53 13.73 -4.90
N GLU A 131 -17.54 14.15 -5.68
CA GLU A 131 -17.26 13.63 -7.02
C GLU A 131 -16.32 12.42 -6.95
N THR A 132 -16.55 11.43 -7.81
CA THR A 132 -15.67 10.27 -7.91
C THR A 132 -14.34 10.65 -8.55
N ILE A 133 -13.23 10.32 -7.89
CA ILE A 133 -11.88 10.48 -8.39
C ILE A 133 -11.62 9.35 -9.40
N THR A 134 -11.76 9.68 -10.69
CA THR A 134 -11.53 8.74 -11.80
C THR A 134 -10.13 8.83 -12.39
N GLN A 135 -9.36 9.86 -12.02
CA GLN A 135 -7.99 10.10 -12.50
C GLN A 135 -7.13 10.61 -11.33
N ALA A 136 -5.88 10.14 -11.27
CA ALA A 136 -4.86 10.54 -10.30
C ALA A 136 -3.58 10.94 -11.04
#